data_AF-A0A928BT04-F1
#
_entry.id   AF-A0A928BT04-F1
#
_cell.length_a   1.000
_cell.length_b   1.000
_cell.length_c   1.000
_cell.angle_alpha   90.00
_cell.angle_beta   90.00
_cell.angle_gamma   90.00
#
_symmetry.space_group_name_H-M   'P 1'
#
loop_
_entity.id
_entity.type
_entity.pdbx_description
1 polymer ?
#
loop_
_entity_poly.entity_id
_entity_poly.type
_entity_poly.pdbx_seq_one_letter_code
_entity_poly.pdbx_strand_id
1 'polypeptide(L)'
;MNRFKYALLALFIAGPHCVSAAPLVIPQAQAEHFCQLLISDGGSLSPLAVHARKAIQADDSLSIEQIFSGFVLLADGWQTMRIFPHQQDSEVVWYSATDDLPASMSAEHQKYIREVFPRLIAEVQAGRWKTVDEYVDKMLQYQCQFGGNVASEPVSSSFLVVVVLIFMVLILVSRFLCLSLHPKERNNYESENYQYE
;
A
#
# COMPACT_ATOMS: atom_id res chain seq x y z
N MET A 1 77.78 -11.38 2.57
CA MET A 1 77.80 -12.64 1.79
C MET A 1 76.43 -13.27 2.01
N ASN A 2 75.43 -13.36 1.13
CA ASN A 2 75.15 -13.10 -0.30
C ASN A 2 73.64 -12.72 -0.35
N ARG A 3 73.12 -11.69 -1.04
CA ARG A 3 73.10 -11.37 -2.49
C ARG A 3 72.49 -12.47 -3.37
N PHE A 4 71.17 -12.41 -3.61
CA PHE A 4 70.45 -12.89 -4.82
C PHE A 4 69.02 -12.27 -4.73
N LYS A 5 68.61 -11.18 -5.38
CA LYS A 5 68.59 -10.74 -6.79
C LYS A 5 67.69 -11.58 -7.72
N TYR A 6 66.49 -11.02 -7.93
CA TYR A 6 65.54 -11.11 -9.07
C TYR A 6 64.75 -12.41 -9.28
N ALA A 7 63.41 -12.32 -9.26
CA ALA A 7 62.62 -12.13 -10.48
C ALA A 7 61.09 -12.07 -10.18
N LEU A 8 60.48 -11.00 -10.66
CA LEU A 8 59.09 -10.83 -11.08
C LEU A 8 58.24 -12.11 -11.20
N LEU A 9 57.10 -12.13 -10.49
CA LEU A 9 55.86 -12.65 -11.04
C LEU A 9 54.69 -11.78 -10.54
N ALA A 10 54.34 -10.79 -11.37
CA ALA A 10 52.99 -10.22 -11.39
C ALA A 10 52.04 -11.24 -12.04
N LEU A 11 50.73 -11.08 -11.80
CA LEU A 11 49.59 -12.00 -12.05
C LEU A 11 49.30 -12.92 -10.85
N PHE A 12 48.14 -12.88 -10.19
CA PHE A 12 46.81 -12.40 -10.53
C PHE A 12 46.20 -11.66 -9.32
N ILE A 13 45.93 -10.36 -9.48
CA ILE A 13 44.84 -9.74 -8.73
C ILE A 13 43.57 -10.15 -9.46
N ALA A 14 43.01 -11.28 -9.07
CA ALA A 14 41.61 -11.61 -9.29
C ALA A 14 41.09 -12.12 -7.95
N GLY A 15 41.15 -11.24 -6.94
CA GLY A 15 40.30 -11.41 -5.77
C GLY A 15 38.86 -11.44 -6.26
N PRO A 16 38.00 -12.29 -5.71
CA PRO A 16 36.63 -12.42 -6.17
C PRO A 16 36.02 -11.03 -6.19
N HIS A 17 35.48 -10.63 -7.34
CA HIS A 17 34.57 -9.50 -7.37
C HIS A 17 33.54 -9.78 -6.29
N CYS A 18 33.63 -9.05 -5.17
CA CYS A 18 32.51 -8.91 -4.27
C CYS A 18 31.41 -8.37 -5.18
N VAL A 19 30.47 -9.23 -5.54
CA VAL A 19 29.14 -8.82 -5.92
C VAL A 19 28.65 -8.09 -4.69
N SER A 20 28.89 -6.78 -4.64
CA SER A 20 28.26 -5.89 -3.68
C SER A 20 26.79 -5.97 -4.04
N ALA A 21 26.07 -6.92 -3.45
CA ALA A 21 24.63 -6.93 -3.47
C ALA A 21 24.23 -5.54 -2.97
N ALA A 22 23.67 -4.73 -3.87
CA ALA A 22 23.14 -3.43 -3.48
C ALA A 22 22.21 -3.68 -2.28
N PRO A 23 22.29 -2.85 -1.22
CA PRO A 23 21.36 -3.01 -0.11
C PRO A 23 19.95 -3.04 -0.69
N LEU A 24 19.14 -4.01 -0.26
CA LEU A 24 17.77 -4.14 -0.70
C LEU A 24 16.98 -2.95 -0.12
N VAL A 25 16.99 -1.83 -0.85
CA VAL A 25 16.22 -0.64 -0.53
C VAL A 25 14.90 -0.76 -1.24
N ILE A 26 13.82 -0.87 -0.45
CA ILE A 26 12.46 -1.01 -0.96
C ILE A 26 11.96 0.39 -1.29
N PRO A 27 11.59 0.72 -2.54
CA PRO A 27 11.17 2.08 -2.84
C PRO A 27 9.86 2.42 -2.12
N GLN A 28 9.73 3.68 -1.68
CA GLN A 28 8.62 4.14 -0.84
C GLN A 28 7.23 3.78 -1.39
N ALA A 29 7.00 4.00 -2.69
CA ALA A 29 5.70 3.72 -3.31
C ALA A 29 5.31 2.23 -3.20
N GLN A 30 6.27 1.33 -3.39
CA GLN A 30 6.08 -0.12 -3.26
C GLN A 30 5.87 -0.52 -1.81
N ALA A 31 6.60 0.09 -0.88
CA ALA A 31 6.39 -0.14 0.55
C ALA A 31 4.98 0.28 0.99
N GLU A 32 4.51 1.45 0.55
CA GLU A 32 3.16 1.93 0.79
C GLU A 32 2.11 0.99 0.21
N HIS A 33 2.31 0.50 -1.01
CA HIS A 33 1.40 -0.42 -1.67
C HIS A 33 1.32 -1.76 -0.94
N PHE A 34 2.47 -2.36 -0.61
CA PHE A 34 2.54 -3.62 0.12
C PHE A 34 1.88 -3.50 1.51
N CYS A 35 2.04 -2.36 2.17
CA CYS A 35 1.48 -2.10 3.49
C CYS A 35 -0.06 -1.99 3.53
N GLN A 36 -0.73 -2.00 2.37
CA GLN A 36 -2.20 -2.05 2.28
C GLN A 36 -2.77 -3.44 2.57
N LEU A 37 -1.95 -4.50 2.44
CA LEU A 37 -2.37 -5.86 2.70
C LEU A 37 -2.88 -6.00 4.15
N LEU A 38 -4.01 -6.68 4.30
CA LEU A 38 -4.59 -6.97 5.61
C LEU A 38 -3.95 -8.21 6.22
N ILE A 39 -3.72 -8.16 7.53
CA ILE A 39 -3.12 -9.26 8.31
C ILE A 39 -3.98 -9.51 9.54
N SER A 40 -4.24 -10.79 9.81
CA SER A 40 -4.86 -11.25 11.05
C SER A 40 -3.80 -11.58 12.09
N ASP A 41 -3.75 -10.80 13.18
CA ASP A 41 -2.89 -11.00 14.34
C ASP A 41 -3.76 -11.28 15.58
N GLY A 42 -3.74 -12.53 16.07
CA GLY A 42 -4.45 -12.90 17.30
C GLY A 42 -5.96 -12.64 17.31
N GLY A 43 -6.61 -12.61 16.13
CA GLY A 43 -8.04 -12.33 15.98
C GLY A 43 -8.39 -10.88 15.65
N SER A 44 -7.42 -9.97 15.59
CA SER A 44 -7.61 -8.61 15.08
C SER A 44 -7.12 -8.51 13.64
N LEU A 45 -7.92 -7.88 12.78
CA LEU A 45 -7.53 -7.58 11.40
C LEU A 45 -7.00 -6.14 11.34
N SER A 46 -5.82 -5.96 10.76
CA SER A 46 -5.24 -4.63 10.58
C SER A 46 -4.39 -4.56 9.30
N PRO A 47 -4.19 -3.36 8.74
CA PRO A 47 -3.22 -3.17 7.67
C PRO A 47 -1.82 -3.56 8.12
N LEU A 48 -1.04 -4.13 7.22
CA LEU A 48 0.32 -4.58 7.49
C LEU A 48 1.20 -3.47 8.06
N ALA A 49 1.04 -2.20 7.63
CA ALA A 49 1.79 -1.08 8.22
C ALA A 49 1.59 -0.96 9.74
N VAL A 50 0.37 -1.20 10.24
CA VAL A 50 0.07 -1.12 11.68
C VAL A 50 0.77 -2.26 12.42
N HIS A 51 0.68 -3.47 11.86
CA HIS A 51 1.33 -4.64 12.44
C HIS A 51 2.86 -4.51 12.41
N ALA A 52 3.44 -4.09 11.29
CA ALA A 52 4.87 -3.91 11.12
C ALA A 52 5.46 -2.90 12.11
N ARG A 53 4.77 -1.76 12.33
CA ARG A 53 5.17 -0.78 13.35
C ARG A 53 5.24 -1.40 14.74
N LYS A 54 4.23 -2.16 15.13
CA LYS A 54 4.17 -2.85 16.43
C LYS A 54 5.27 -3.91 16.54
N ALA A 55 5.52 -4.68 15.49
CA ALA A 55 6.49 -5.77 15.48
C ALA A 55 7.92 -5.27 15.69
N ILE A 56 8.31 -4.14 15.08
CA ILE A 56 9.66 -3.59 15.20
C ILE A 56 9.79 -2.53 16.30
N GLN A 57 8.72 -2.29 17.09
CA GLN A 57 8.65 -1.21 18.09
C GLN A 57 9.04 0.16 17.50
N ALA A 58 8.54 0.43 16.29
CA ALA A 58 8.82 1.67 15.57
C ALA A 58 8.25 2.89 16.31
N ASP A 59 9.05 3.94 16.38
CA ASP A 59 8.57 5.28 16.71
C ASP A 59 7.83 5.92 15.52
N ASP A 60 6.97 6.89 15.79
CA ASP A 60 6.14 7.58 14.79
C ASP A 60 6.96 8.39 13.76
N SER A 61 8.26 8.58 14.03
CA SER A 61 9.21 9.28 13.16
C SER A 61 9.69 8.46 11.96
N LEU A 62 9.49 7.14 11.94
CA LEU A 62 9.97 6.27 10.86
C LEU A 62 9.05 6.31 9.64
N SER A 63 9.65 6.36 8.44
CA SER A 63 8.90 6.25 7.18
C SER A 63 8.35 4.83 6.97
N ILE A 64 7.31 4.70 6.14
CA ILE A 64 6.72 3.39 5.80
C ILE A 64 7.77 2.46 5.17
N GLU A 65 8.64 2.98 4.31
CA GLU A 65 9.76 2.22 3.75
C GLU A 65 10.70 1.70 4.84
N GLN A 66 11.06 2.53 5.82
CA GLN A 66 11.96 2.12 6.91
C GLN A 66 11.30 1.07 7.80
N ILE A 67 10.02 1.26 8.11
CA ILE A 67 9.21 0.30 8.88
C ILE A 67 9.13 -1.03 8.13
N PHE A 68 8.75 -0.98 6.86
CA PHE A 68 8.54 -2.17 6.06
C PHE A 68 9.85 -2.89 5.77
N SER A 69 10.92 -2.16 5.43
CA SER A 69 12.25 -2.74 5.24
C SER A 69 12.75 -3.37 6.54
N GLY A 70 12.60 -2.68 7.67
CA GLY A 70 12.95 -3.22 8.98
C GLY A 70 12.15 -4.49 9.30
N PHE A 71 10.86 -4.49 9.00
CA PHE A 71 10.01 -5.65 9.21
C PHE A 71 10.36 -6.84 8.30
N VAL A 72 10.52 -6.63 7.00
CA VAL A 72 10.87 -7.70 6.05
C VAL A 72 12.27 -8.25 6.29
N LEU A 73 13.22 -7.39 6.68
CA LEU A 73 14.63 -7.77 6.83
C LEU A 73 15.01 -8.21 8.24
N LEU A 74 14.35 -7.69 9.28
CA LEU A 74 14.71 -7.91 10.68
C LEU A 74 13.66 -8.71 11.45
N ALA A 75 12.38 -8.69 11.03
CA ALA A 75 11.36 -9.46 11.72
C ALA A 75 11.29 -10.89 11.16
N ASP A 76 11.78 -11.83 11.95
CA ASP A 76 11.44 -13.24 11.77
C ASP A 76 9.92 -13.40 11.92
N GLY A 77 9.25 -14.04 10.96
CA GLY A 77 7.84 -14.40 11.07
C GLY A 77 6.87 -13.74 10.09
N TRP A 78 7.34 -12.90 9.16
CA TRP A 78 6.46 -12.43 8.08
C TRP A 78 5.95 -13.56 7.17
N GLN A 79 6.68 -14.68 7.13
CA GLN A 79 6.30 -15.93 6.46
C GLN A 79 5.13 -16.64 7.14
N THR A 80 4.99 -16.47 8.45
CA THR A 80 3.93 -17.10 9.26
C THR A 80 2.69 -16.22 9.40
N MET A 81 2.63 -15.10 8.68
CA MET A 81 1.51 -14.17 8.78
C MET A 81 0.27 -14.71 8.09
N ARG A 82 -0.87 -14.48 8.75
CA ARG A 82 -2.18 -14.87 8.26
C ARG A 82 -2.73 -13.77 7.36
N ILE A 83 -2.40 -13.88 6.08
CA ILE A 83 -2.71 -12.88 5.04
C ILE A 83 -3.80 -13.40 4.08
N PHE A 84 -4.06 -14.71 4.07
CA PHE A 84 -4.97 -15.34 3.11
C PHE A 84 -6.32 -15.64 3.73
N PRO A 85 -7.37 -14.86 3.46
CA PRO A 85 -8.70 -15.18 3.94
C PRO A 85 -9.31 -16.35 3.16
N HIS A 86 -10.10 -17.14 3.86
CA HIS A 86 -10.96 -18.17 3.31
C HIS A 86 -12.28 -18.19 4.07
N GLN A 87 -13.38 -18.17 3.34
CA GLN A 87 -14.70 -18.34 3.93
C GLN A 87 -14.92 -19.80 4.27
N GLN A 88 -15.07 -20.08 5.56
CA GLN A 88 -15.49 -21.36 6.08
C GLN A 88 -16.87 -21.15 6.72
N ASP A 89 -17.90 -21.73 6.10
CA ASP A 89 -19.30 -21.56 6.48
C ASP A 89 -19.72 -20.07 6.50
N SER A 90 -19.96 -19.50 7.69
CA SER A 90 -20.33 -18.09 7.90
C SER A 90 -19.20 -17.21 8.46
N GLU A 91 -17.98 -17.76 8.61
CA GLU A 91 -16.84 -17.06 9.18
C GLU A 91 -15.69 -16.97 8.17
N VAL A 92 -14.91 -15.87 8.26
CA VAL A 92 -13.69 -15.69 7.47
C VAL A 92 -12.50 -16.09 8.33
N VAL A 93 -11.85 -17.20 7.98
CA VAL A 93 -10.63 -17.67 8.63
C VAL A 93 -9.42 -17.24 7.79
N TRP A 94 -8.42 -16.67 8.45
CA TRP A 94 -7.20 -16.17 7.79
C TRP A 94 -6.06 -17.16 7.99
N TYR A 95 -5.38 -17.52 6.90
CA TYR A 95 -4.33 -18.52 6.85
C TYR A 95 -2.97 -17.93 6.46
N SER A 96 -1.91 -18.52 6.97
CA SER A 96 -0.54 -18.37 6.45
C SER A 96 -0.30 -19.31 5.27
N ALA A 97 0.67 -18.97 4.42
CA ALA A 97 1.19 -19.87 3.39
C ALA A 97 1.77 -21.18 3.96
N THR A 98 2.08 -21.20 5.26
CA THR A 98 2.67 -22.35 5.98
C THR A 98 1.67 -23.09 6.87
N ASP A 99 0.44 -22.59 7.01
CA ASP A 99 -0.59 -23.26 7.83
C ASP A 99 -1.08 -24.56 7.16
N ASP A 100 -1.54 -25.50 7.99
CA ASP A 100 -2.28 -26.67 7.52
C ASP A 100 -3.66 -26.24 7.01
N LEU A 101 -3.81 -26.24 5.69
CA LEU A 101 -5.05 -25.81 5.03
C LEU A 101 -6.14 -26.90 5.12
N PRO A 102 -7.42 -26.53 5.34
CA PRO A 102 -8.49 -27.50 5.53
C PRO A 102 -8.77 -28.29 4.25
N ALA A 103 -9.12 -29.56 4.39
CA ALA A 103 -9.45 -30.43 3.25
C ALA A 103 -10.72 -30.00 2.49
N SER A 104 -11.57 -29.18 3.10
CA SER A 104 -12.75 -28.57 2.46
C SER A 104 -12.39 -27.45 1.49
N MET A 105 -11.20 -26.84 1.61
CA MET A 105 -10.73 -25.81 0.68
C MET A 105 -10.37 -26.44 -0.66
N SER A 106 -10.77 -25.81 -1.77
CA SER A 106 -10.47 -26.33 -3.10
C SER A 106 -8.96 -26.42 -3.35
N ALA A 107 -8.54 -27.41 -4.14
CA ALA A 107 -7.12 -27.62 -4.45
C ALA A 107 -6.47 -26.40 -5.12
N GLU A 108 -7.23 -25.65 -5.93
CA GLU A 108 -6.78 -24.40 -6.54
C GLU A 108 -6.49 -23.32 -5.49
N HIS A 109 -7.39 -23.16 -4.52
CA HIS A 109 -7.27 -22.18 -3.45
C HIS A 109 -6.10 -22.52 -2.53
N GLN A 110 -5.94 -23.81 -2.18
CA GLN A 110 -4.78 -24.29 -1.43
C GLN A 110 -3.47 -24.04 -2.18
N LYS A 111 -3.45 -24.31 -3.49
CA LYS A 111 -2.27 -24.09 -4.33
C LYS A 111 -1.91 -22.62 -4.39
N TYR A 112 -2.89 -21.74 -4.56
CA TYR A 112 -2.68 -20.29 -4.57
C TYR A 112 -2.00 -19.82 -3.28
N ILE A 113 -2.56 -20.17 -2.11
CA ILE A 113 -2.02 -19.80 -0.79
C ILE A 113 -0.56 -20.28 -0.64
N ARG A 114 -0.28 -21.52 -1.02
CA ARG A 114 1.06 -22.12 -0.88
C ARG A 114 2.10 -21.54 -1.86
N GLU A 115 1.68 -21.04 -3.02
CA GLU A 115 2.61 -20.61 -4.06
C GLU A 115 2.80 -19.09 -4.15
N VAL A 116 1.74 -18.30 -3.95
CA VAL A 116 1.78 -16.87 -4.25
C VAL A 116 2.73 -16.12 -3.31
N PHE A 117 2.71 -16.47 -2.02
CA PHE A 117 3.54 -15.79 -1.01
C PHE A 117 5.03 -16.13 -1.14
N PRO A 118 5.45 -17.40 -1.26
CA PRO A 118 6.86 -17.71 -1.49
C PRO A 118 7.43 -17.09 -2.76
N ARG A 119 6.62 -16.98 -3.83
CA ARG A 119 7.03 -16.30 -5.06
C ARG A 119 7.22 -14.80 -4.82
N LEU A 120 6.28 -14.15 -4.14
CA LEU A 120 6.40 -12.75 -3.74
C LEU A 120 7.69 -12.50 -2.94
N ILE A 121 8.00 -13.38 -1.97
CA ILE A 121 9.24 -13.32 -1.19
C ILE A 121 10.47 -13.35 -2.11
N ALA A 122 10.50 -14.27 -3.06
CA ALA A 122 11.62 -14.38 -4.00
C ALA A 122 11.78 -13.14 -4.89
N GLU A 123 10.68 -12.53 -5.34
CA GLU A 123 10.72 -11.29 -6.13
C GLU A 123 11.19 -10.08 -5.31
N VAL A 124 10.79 -9.99 -4.03
CA VAL A 124 11.30 -9.00 -3.07
C VAL A 124 12.80 -9.17 -2.90
N GLN A 125 13.29 -10.39 -2.66
CA GLN A 125 14.72 -10.68 -2.53
C GLN A 125 15.51 -10.37 -3.80
N ALA A 126 14.89 -10.55 -4.98
CA ALA A 126 15.48 -10.21 -6.26
C ALA A 126 15.43 -8.71 -6.60
N GLY A 127 14.80 -7.87 -5.76
CA GLY A 127 14.61 -6.45 -6.01
C GLY A 127 13.71 -6.13 -7.21
N ARG A 128 12.84 -7.07 -7.61
CA ARG A 128 11.97 -6.94 -8.78
C ARG A 128 10.66 -6.25 -8.42
N TRP A 129 10.78 -5.00 -8.00
CA TRP A 129 9.71 -4.19 -7.43
C TRP A 129 8.44 -4.06 -8.27
N LYS A 130 8.57 -3.99 -9.60
CA LYS A 130 7.40 -4.00 -10.49
C LYS A 130 6.60 -5.31 -10.40
N THR A 131 7.30 -6.44 -10.35
CA THR A 131 6.65 -7.76 -10.23
C THR A 131 6.09 -7.96 -8.82
N VAL A 132 6.74 -7.41 -7.80
CA VAL A 132 6.20 -7.34 -6.43
C VAL A 132 4.84 -6.64 -6.43
N ASP A 133 4.72 -5.47 -7.07
CA ASP A 133 3.43 -4.75 -7.17
C ASP A 133 2.35 -5.63 -7.82
N GLU A 134 2.67 -6.33 -8.91
CA GLU A 134 1.72 -7.23 -9.59
C GLU A 134 1.24 -8.40 -8.70
N TYR A 135 2.10 -8.88 -7.79
CA TYR A 135 1.71 -9.90 -6.81
C TYR A 135 0.90 -9.30 -5.67
N VAL A 136 1.24 -8.11 -5.18
CA VAL A 136 0.48 -7.38 -4.16
C VAL A 136 -0.92 -7.08 -4.68
N ASP A 137 -1.08 -6.63 -5.92
CA ASP A 137 -2.37 -6.40 -6.57
C ASP A 137 -3.25 -7.66 -6.57
N LYS A 138 -2.66 -8.81 -6.92
CA LYS A 138 -3.36 -10.10 -6.92
C LYS A 138 -3.77 -10.51 -5.51
N MET A 139 -2.91 -10.27 -4.52
CA MET A 139 -3.22 -10.57 -3.13
C MET A 139 -4.30 -9.65 -2.57
N LEU A 140 -4.29 -8.36 -2.91
CA LEU A 140 -5.36 -7.42 -2.56
C LEU A 140 -6.68 -7.82 -3.20
N GLN A 141 -6.68 -8.15 -4.50
CA GLN A 141 -7.87 -8.65 -5.19
C GLN A 141 -8.41 -9.92 -4.55
N TYR A 142 -7.51 -10.85 -4.17
CA TYR A 142 -7.86 -12.05 -3.45
C TYR A 142 -8.49 -11.74 -2.09
N GLN A 143 -7.90 -10.82 -1.32
CA GLN A 143 -8.46 -10.38 -0.03
C GLN A 143 -9.84 -9.74 -0.20
N CYS A 144 -10.05 -8.92 -1.22
CA CYS A 144 -11.36 -8.37 -1.53
C CYS A 144 -12.39 -9.45 -1.89
N GLN A 145 -11.97 -10.50 -2.60
CA GLN A 145 -12.87 -11.58 -3.04
C GLN A 145 -13.24 -12.53 -1.89
N PHE A 146 -12.30 -12.88 -1.02
CA PHE A 146 -12.46 -13.94 -0.01
C PHE A 146 -12.46 -13.44 1.44
N GLY A 147 -12.12 -12.18 1.70
CA GLY A 147 -12.07 -11.56 3.03
C GLY A 147 -13.41 -11.20 3.64
N GLY A 148 -14.53 -11.51 2.96
CA GLY A 148 -15.88 -11.17 3.39
C GLY A 148 -16.11 -9.67 3.55
N ASN A 149 -17.09 -9.29 4.37
CA ASN A 149 -17.42 -7.88 4.62
C ASN A 149 -16.28 -7.10 5.31
N VAL A 150 -15.30 -7.80 5.89
CA VAL A 150 -14.17 -7.19 6.60
C VAL A 150 -13.11 -6.64 5.63
N ALA A 151 -13.01 -7.20 4.41
CA ALA A 151 -12.17 -6.65 3.35
C ALA A 151 -12.88 -5.57 2.51
N SER A 152 -14.20 -5.43 2.65
CA SER A 152 -15.03 -4.45 1.94
C SER A 152 -15.28 -3.21 2.79
N GLU A 153 -14.23 -2.53 3.23
CA GLU A 153 -14.31 -1.12 3.62
C GLU A 153 -13.59 -0.30 2.54
N PRO A 154 -14.22 -0.04 1.38
CA PRO A 154 -13.75 1.03 0.52
C PRO A 154 -13.79 2.32 1.35
N VAL A 155 -12.69 3.08 1.30
CA VAL A 155 -12.48 4.38 1.95
C VAL A 155 -13.82 5.08 2.22
N SER A 156 -14.20 5.12 3.50
CA SER A 156 -15.51 5.56 4.00
C SER A 156 -16.10 6.69 3.14
N SER A 157 -17.13 6.35 2.35
CA SER A 157 -17.92 7.27 1.51
C SER A 157 -18.36 8.54 2.25
N SER A 158 -18.38 8.52 3.58
CA SER A 158 -18.58 9.64 4.48
C SER A 158 -17.64 10.83 4.22
N PHE A 159 -16.35 10.62 3.93
CA PHE A 159 -15.41 11.73 3.70
C PHE A 159 -15.70 12.44 2.37
N LEU A 160 -15.96 11.68 1.31
CA LEU A 160 -16.31 12.22 0.00
C LEU A 160 -17.63 12.98 0.05
N VAL A 161 -18.63 12.46 0.78
CA VAL A 161 -19.91 13.14 1.00
C VAL A 161 -19.72 14.45 1.77
N VAL A 162 -18.90 14.47 2.83
CA VAL A 162 -18.61 15.70 3.59
C VAL A 162 -17.90 16.73 2.71
N VAL A 163 -16.90 16.31 1.91
CA VAL A 163 -16.20 17.21 0.98
C VAL A 163 -17.17 17.78 -0.06
N VAL A 164 -18.00 16.95 -0.68
CA VAL A 164 -19.01 17.38 -1.66
C VAL A 164 -20.03 18.35 -1.03
N LEU A 165 -20.49 18.09 0.20
CA LEU A 165 -21.40 18.98 0.93
C LEU A 165 -20.76 20.34 1.23
N ILE A 166 -19.49 20.36 1.65
CA ILE A 166 -18.75 21.61 1.89
C ILE A 166 -18.64 22.43 0.60
N PHE A 167 -18.27 21.81 -0.52
CA PHE A 167 -18.19 22.50 -1.81
C PHE A 167 -19.56 23.02 -2.28
N MET A 168 -20.63 22.25 -2.10
CA MET A 168 -22.00 22.69 -2.42
C MET A 168 -22.42 23.92 -1.59
N VAL A 169 -22.15 23.92 -0.28
CA VAL A 169 -22.46 25.05 0.59
C VAL A 169 -21.65 26.29 0.20
N LEU A 170 -20.35 26.14 -0.11
CA LEU A 170 -19.52 27.25 -0.57
C LEU A 170 -20.04 27.86 -1.88
N ILE A 171 -20.48 27.03 -2.83
CA ILE A 171 -21.07 27.51 -4.09
C ILE A 171 -22.38 28.25 -3.84
N LEU A 172 -23.24 27.73 -2.95
CA LEU A 172 -24.52 28.37 -2.61
C LEU A 172 -24.32 29.71 -1.89
N VAL A 173 -23.38 29.78 -0.94
CA VAL A 173 -23.03 31.02 -0.23
C VAL A 173 -22.40 32.03 -1.17
N SER A 174 -21.50 31.60 -2.07
CA SER A 174 -20.92 32.47 -3.10
C SER A 174 -22.00 33.04 -4.02
N ARG A 175 -22.92 32.21 -4.52
CA ARG A 175 -24.05 32.68 -5.34
C ARG A 175 -24.97 33.62 -4.59
N PHE A 176 -25.28 33.32 -3.33
CA PHE A 176 -26.14 34.16 -2.51
C PHE A 176 -25.48 35.53 -2.28
N LEU A 177 -24.20 35.56 -1.91
CA LEU A 177 -23.43 36.81 -1.78
C LEU A 177 -23.36 37.58 -3.10
N CYS A 178 -23.14 36.88 -4.23
CA CYS A 178 -23.08 37.50 -5.55
C CYS A 178 -24.43 38.12 -5.96
N LEU A 179 -25.56 37.51 -5.55
CA LEU A 179 -26.91 38.03 -5.79
C LEU A 179 -27.30 39.15 -4.80
N SER A 180 -26.86 39.06 -3.55
CA SER A 180 -27.14 40.10 -2.53
C SER A 180 -26.29 41.36 -2.71
N LEU A 181 -25.08 41.23 -3.28
CA LEU A 181 -24.17 42.37 -3.53
C LEU A 181 -24.38 43.05 -4.88
N HIS A 182 -25.17 42.47 -5.79
CA HIS A 182 -25.63 43.13 -7.02
C HIS A 182 -27.10 43.52 -6.91
N PRO A 183 -27.45 44.61 -6.18
CA PRO A 183 -28.78 45.18 -6.27
C PRO A 183 -29.01 45.61 -7.73
N LYS A 184 -30.02 45.01 -8.36
CA LYS A 184 -30.53 45.41 -9.67
C LYS A 184 -30.86 46.91 -9.61
N GLU A 185 -30.03 47.75 -10.22
CA GLU A 185 -30.38 49.16 -10.43
C GLU A 185 -31.71 49.20 -11.15
N ARG A 186 -32.75 49.61 -10.42
CA ARG A 186 -34.06 49.92 -10.97
C ARG A 186 -33.88 51.26 -11.68
N ASN A 187 -33.51 51.20 -12.95
CA ASN A 187 -33.46 52.40 -13.78
C ASN A 187 -34.86 53.00 -13.87
N ASN A 188 -35.00 54.18 -13.28
CA ASN A 188 -36.12 55.08 -13.47
C ASN A 188 -36.15 55.47 -14.95
N TYR A 189 -37.13 54.96 -15.70
CA TYR A 189 -37.58 55.55 -16.95
C TYR A 189 -39.04 55.95 -16.79
N GLU A 190 -39.25 56.87 -15.86
CA GLU A 190 -40.45 57.68 -15.82
C GLU A 190 -40.00 59.11 -16.16
N SER A 191 -40.74 59.76 -17.06
CA SER A 191 -40.52 61.10 -17.63
C SER A 191 -39.35 61.27 -18.62
N GLU A 192 -39.63 61.02 -19.91
CA GLU A 192 -39.33 61.94 -21.02
C GLU A 192 -39.66 61.26 -22.38
N ASN A 193 -40.94 61.24 -22.75
CA ASN A 193 -41.36 61.29 -24.15
C ASN A 193 -42.85 61.63 -24.26
N TYR A 194 -43.17 62.87 -23.86
CA TYR A 194 -44.32 63.61 -24.38
C TYR A 194 -43.79 64.94 -24.91
N GLN A 195 -43.15 64.91 -26.07
CA GLN A 195 -43.03 66.08 -26.94
C GLN A 195 -42.57 65.61 -28.34
N TYR A 196 -43.17 66.22 -29.37
CA TYR A 196 -43.05 65.95 -30.83
C TYR A 196 -43.83 64.72 -31.31
N GLU A 197 -44.82 64.78 -32.21
CA GLU A 197 -45.52 65.81 -32.98
C GLU A 197 -46.91 65.23 -33.35
#